data_AF-A0A522MGF5-F1
#
_entry.id   AF-A0A522MGF5-F1
#
_cell.length_a   1.000
_cell.length_b   1.000
_cell.length_c   1.000
_cell.angle_alpha   90.00
_cell.angle_beta   90.00
_cell.angle_gamma   90.00
#
_symmetry.space_group_name_H-M   'P 1'
#
loop_
_entity.id
_entity.type
_entity.pdbx_description
1 polymer ?
#
loop_
_entity_poly.entity_id
_entity_poly.type
_entity_poly.pdbx_seq_one_letter_code
_entity_poly.pdbx_strand_id
1 'polypeptide(L)'
;MSETDALWRMTQYEGFEIHVAPHAQDHEGQAPPPACAYTYVGYVCHPDADPKLPGHAVPFHADGDVSFPTAEAAVDEGMHVGRTIVDGTHADLSVLSLVTSGV
;
A
#
# COMPACT_ATOMS: atom_id res chain seq x y z
N MET A 1 3.77 -10.84 22.39
CA MET A 1 3.89 -9.43 22.79
C MET A 1 3.91 -8.64 21.49
N SER A 2 2.90 -7.79 21.33
CA SER A 2 2.73 -6.80 20.26
C SER A 2 2.76 -7.34 18.84
N GLU A 3 1.68 -8.05 18.44
CA GLU A 3 1.13 -7.76 17.11
C GLU A 3 0.88 -6.26 17.09
N THR A 4 1.84 -5.50 16.55
CA THR A 4 1.56 -4.17 16.02
C THR A 4 0.43 -4.42 15.05
N ASP A 5 -0.79 -4.17 15.53
CA ASP A 5 -2.02 -4.15 14.74
C ASP A 5 -1.79 -3.05 13.71
N ALA A 6 -1.05 -3.41 12.65
CA ALA A 6 -1.02 -2.66 11.43
C ALA A 6 -2.47 -2.69 11.00
N LEU A 7 -3.20 -1.62 11.35
CA LEU A 7 -4.63 -1.45 11.09
C LEU A 7 -4.81 -1.34 9.58
N TRP A 8 -4.63 -2.44 8.86
CA TRP A 8 -4.82 -2.54 7.43
C TRP A 8 -6.19 -1.95 7.13
N ARG A 9 -6.18 -0.80 6.47
CA ARG A 9 -7.36 -0.16 5.96
C ARG A 9 -7.61 -0.78 4.60
N MET A 10 -8.78 -1.38 4.46
CA MET A 10 -9.23 -2.00 3.22
C MET A 10 -10.40 -1.19 2.68
N THR A 11 -10.38 -0.90 1.39
CA THR A 11 -11.48 -0.25 0.68
C THR A 11 -11.69 -0.92 -0.68
N GLN A 12 -12.94 -1.03 -1.09
CA GLN A 12 -13.30 -1.56 -2.40
C GLN A 12 -13.50 -0.38 -3.37
N TYR A 13 -12.84 -0.44 -4.52
CA TYR A 13 -12.91 0.60 -5.54
C TYR A 13 -12.91 -0.03 -6.93
N GLU A 14 -13.92 0.28 -7.75
CA GLU A 14 -14.11 -0.25 -9.12
C GLU A 14 -13.99 -1.77 -9.26
N GLY A 15 -14.37 -2.52 -8.23
CA GLY A 15 -14.28 -3.98 -8.23
C GLY A 15 -12.90 -4.52 -7.87
N PHE A 16 -11.98 -3.69 -7.38
CA PHE A 16 -10.72 -4.09 -6.77
C PHE A 16 -10.71 -3.77 -5.27
N GLU A 17 -9.90 -4.50 -4.51
CA GLU A 17 -9.65 -4.30 -3.10
C GLU A 17 -8.30 -3.60 -2.92
N ILE A 18 -8.33 -2.41 -2.32
CA ILE A 18 -7.15 -1.63 -1.98
C ILE A 18 -6.89 -1.82 -0.50
N HIS A 19 -5.71 -2.37 -0.17
CA HIS A 19 -5.25 -2.59 1.19
C HIS A 19 -4.07 -1.68 1.49
N VAL A 20 -4.15 -0.90 2.56
CA VAL A 20 -3.08 0.02 2.98
C VAL A 20 -2.87 -0.11 4.47
N ALA A 21 -1.62 -0.25 4.90
CA ALA A 21 -1.26 -0.19 6.31
C ALA A 21 -0.13 0.81 6.54
N PRO A 22 -0.21 1.61 7.63
CA PRO A 22 0.92 2.40 8.06
C PRO A 22 1.98 1.48 8.65
N HIS A 23 3.23 1.75 8.32
CA HIS A 23 4.40 1.05 8.82
C HIS A 23 5.31 2.06 9.53
N ALA A 24 5.55 1.89 10.82
CA ALA A 24 6.53 2.70 11.53
C ALA A 24 7.93 2.32 11.05
N GLN A 25 8.68 3.27 10.51
CA GLN A 25 10.09 3.04 10.20
C GLN A 25 10.85 3.02 11.52
N ASP A 26 11.31 1.84 11.92
CA ASP A 26 12.18 1.66 13.09
C ASP A 26 13.54 2.30 12.78
N HIS A 27 13.65 3.60 13.04
CA HIS A 27 14.93 4.31 13.06
C HIS A 27 15.65 3.97 14.37
N GLU A 28 15.98 2.69 14.57
CA GLU A 28 16.82 2.22 15.67
C GLU A 28 18.24 2.81 15.53
N GLY A 29 18.46 3.99 16.08
CA GLY A 29 19.81 4.55 16.25
C GLY A 29 20.03 6.01 15.82
N GLN A 30 19.03 6.68 15.23
CA GLN A 30 19.14 8.10 14.89
C GLN A 30 18.24 8.95 15.79
N ALA A 31 18.85 9.54 16.82
CA ALA A 31 18.23 10.60 17.62
C ALA A 31 18.61 11.97 17.04
N PRO A 32 17.66 12.93 16.91
CA PRO A 32 16.23 12.80 17.19
C PRO A 32 15.48 12.01 16.07
N PRO A 33 14.36 11.35 16.40
CA PRO A 33 13.53 10.71 15.38
C PRO A 33 13.17 11.76 14.32
N PRO A 34 13.37 11.46 13.02
CA PRO A 34 12.97 12.39 11.99
C PRO A 34 11.47 12.67 12.13
N ALA A 35 11.05 13.90 11.82
CA ALA A 35 9.65 14.28 11.86
C ALA A 35 8.75 13.39 10.98
N CYS A 36 9.34 12.62 10.07
CA CYS A 36 8.69 11.61 9.24
C CYS A 36 9.18 10.20 9.63
N ALA A 37 8.54 9.56 10.59
CA ALA A 37 8.90 8.21 11.06
C ALA A 37 7.89 7.12 10.62
N TYR A 38 6.88 7.49 9.84
CA TYR A 38 5.87 6.55 9.35
C TYR A 38 5.96 6.44 7.84
N THR A 39 5.91 5.25 7.31
CA THR A 39 5.66 5.00 5.89
C THR A 39 4.33 4.24 5.75
N TYR A 40 3.92 3.92 4.53
CA TYR A 40 2.81 3.02 4.28
C TYR A 40 3.24 1.91 3.33
N VAL A 41 2.61 0.76 3.49
CA VAL A 41 2.67 -0.33 2.53
C VAL A 41 1.26 -0.55 2.00
N GLY A 42 1.15 -0.73 0.68
CA GLY A 42 -0.13 -0.96 0.05
C GLY A 42 -0.09 -2.08 -0.96
N TYR A 43 -1.23 -2.71 -1.20
CA TYR A 43 -1.41 -3.61 -2.33
C TYR A 43 -2.85 -3.55 -2.84
N VAL A 44 -3.01 -3.77 -4.13
CA VAL A 44 -4.31 -3.89 -4.78
C VAL A 44 -4.49 -5.33 -5.24
N CYS A 45 -5.63 -5.95 -4.92
CA CYS A 45 -6.00 -7.27 -5.44
C CYS A 45 -7.41 -7.24 -6.02
N HIS A 46 -7.72 -8.19 -6.90
CA HIS A 46 -9.10 -8.41 -7.33
C HIS A 46 -9.82 -9.25 -6.25
N PRO A 47 -11.10 -9.00 -5.93
CA PRO A 47 -11.86 -9.78 -4.94
C PRO A 47 -12.01 -11.26 -5.35
N ASP A 48 -11.97 -11.55 -6.64
CA ASP A 48 -11.96 -12.92 -7.18
C ASP A 48 -10.53 -13.50 -7.33
N ALA A 49 -9.48 -12.73 -7.03
CA ALA A 49 -8.10 -13.15 -7.16
C ALA A 49 -7.49 -13.45 -5.79
N ASP A 50 -6.78 -14.57 -5.68
CA ASP A 50 -6.08 -14.93 -4.44
C ASP A 50 -4.85 -14.02 -4.24
N PRO A 51 -4.82 -13.12 -3.23
CA PRO A 51 -3.68 -12.22 -3.02
C PRO A 51 -2.39 -12.96 -2.64
N LYS A 52 -2.48 -14.26 -2.33
CA LYS A 52 -1.35 -15.15 -2.05
C LYS A 52 -0.68 -15.69 -3.32
N LEU A 53 -1.32 -15.55 -4.49
CA LEU A 53 -0.77 -16.02 -5.74
C LEU A 53 0.06 -14.90 -6.41
N PRO A 54 1.25 -15.22 -6.95
CA PRO A 54 2.04 -14.25 -7.70
C PRO A 54 1.24 -13.77 -8.93
N GLY A 55 1.24 -12.46 -9.18
CA GLY A 55 0.49 -11.85 -10.28
C GLY A 55 -1.00 -11.63 -10.02
N HIS A 56 -1.50 -11.92 -8.81
CA HIS A 56 -2.91 -11.70 -8.43
C HIS A 56 -3.10 -10.50 -7.48
N ALA A 57 -2.01 -9.94 -6.97
CA ALA A 57 -1.98 -8.67 -6.26
C ALA A 57 -0.87 -7.78 -6.83
N VAL A 58 -1.15 -6.50 -6.98
CA VAL A 58 -0.17 -5.45 -7.29
C VAL A 58 0.25 -4.79 -5.98
N PRO A 59 1.41 -5.16 -5.39
CA PRO A 59 1.97 -4.37 -4.30
C PRO A 59 2.40 -3.01 -4.84
N PHE A 60 2.12 -1.97 -4.07
CA PHE A 60 2.58 -0.62 -4.34
C PHE A 60 3.22 -0.05 -3.09
N HIS A 61 4.29 0.71 -3.27
CA HIS A 61 5.01 1.32 -2.16
C HIS A 61 5.58 0.33 -1.13
N ALA A 62 5.97 -0.88 -1.57
CA ALA A 62 6.53 -1.89 -0.68
C ALA A 62 7.88 -1.49 -0.06
N ASP A 63 8.65 -0.62 -0.72
CA ASP A 63 9.94 -0.10 -0.23
C ASP A 63 9.79 0.97 0.85
N GLY A 64 8.60 1.57 1.01
CA GLY A 64 8.39 2.63 2.01
C GLY A 64 9.24 3.89 1.79
N ASP A 65 9.56 4.21 0.53
CA ASP A 65 10.43 5.33 0.14
C ASP A 65 9.90 6.70 0.63
N VAL A 66 8.57 6.85 0.68
CA VAL A 66 7.93 8.06 1.20
C VAL A 66 7.71 7.94 2.69
N SER A 67 8.16 8.97 3.41
CA SER A 67 8.07 9.08 4.86
C SER A 67 7.11 10.21 5.23
N PHE A 68 6.20 9.92 6.16
CA PHE A 68 5.13 10.76 6.64
C PHE A 68 5.26 11.02 8.15
N PRO A 69 4.74 12.16 8.61
CA PRO A 69 4.78 12.52 10.03
C PRO A 69 3.80 11.74 10.89
N THR A 70 2.72 11.22 10.30
CA THR A 70 1.68 10.47 11.00
C THR A 70 1.27 9.24 10.20
N ALA A 71 0.85 8.20 10.92
CA ALA A 71 0.26 6.99 10.32
C ALA A 71 -0.96 7.31 9.45
N GLU A 72 -1.79 8.29 9.85
CA GLU A 72 -2.97 8.71 9.08
C GLU A 72 -2.60 9.33 7.74
N ALA A 73 -1.58 10.20 7.69
CA ALA A 73 -1.12 10.80 6.45
C ALA A 73 -0.55 9.73 5.48
N ALA A 74 0.16 8.74 6.02
CA ALA A 74 0.68 7.63 5.22
C ALA A 74 -0.46 6.80 4.62
N VAL A 75 -1.49 6.50 5.41
CA VAL A 75 -2.66 5.74 4.94
C VAL A 75 -3.47 6.52 3.92
N ASP A 76 -3.71 7.81 4.14
CA ASP A 76 -4.48 8.67 3.22
C ASP A 76 -3.81 8.72 1.84
N GLU A 77 -2.50 8.90 1.80
CA GLU A 77 -1.73 8.87 0.56
C GLU A 77 -1.76 7.47 -0.08
N GLY A 78 -1.55 6.41 0.70
CA GLY A 78 -1.63 5.05 0.17
C GLY A 78 -3.00 4.71 -0.42
N MET A 79 -4.08 5.24 0.16
CA MET A 79 -5.43 5.10 -0.37
C MET A 79 -5.63 5.88 -1.67
N HIS A 80 -5.06 7.08 -1.74
CA HIS A 80 -5.06 7.89 -2.95
C HIS A 80 -4.32 7.18 -4.09
N VAL A 81 -3.12 6.69 -3.81
CA VAL A 81 -2.28 5.92 -4.75
C VAL A 81 -2.98 4.64 -5.19
N GLY A 82 -3.56 3.87 -4.26
CA GLY A 82 -4.31 2.67 -4.60
C GLY A 82 -5.45 2.93 -5.59
N ARG A 83 -6.15 4.07 -5.45
CA ARG A 83 -7.20 4.47 -6.41
C ARG A 83 -6.64 4.79 -7.78
N THR A 84 -5.54 5.54 -7.88
CA THR A 84 -4.95 5.86 -9.19
C THR A 84 -4.40 4.63 -9.89
N ILE A 85 -3.95 3.60 -9.16
CA ILE A 85 -3.55 2.31 -9.72
C ILE A 85 -4.74 1.56 -10.31
N VAL A 86 -5.88 1.56 -9.59
CA VAL A 86 -7.13 0.95 -10.06
C VAL A 86 -7.69 1.69 -11.28
N ASP A 87 -7.71 3.01 -11.23
CA ASP A 87 -8.15 3.88 -12.33
C ASP A 87 -7.20 3.82 -13.55
N GLY A 88 -5.99 3.28 -13.36
CA GLY A 88 -4.95 3.18 -14.39
C GLY A 88 -4.29 4.52 -14.75
N THR A 89 -4.47 5.53 -13.90
CA THR A 89 -3.86 6.87 -14.02
C THR A 89 -2.53 6.99 -13.27
N HIS A 90 -2.15 5.98 -12.49
CA HIS A 90 -0.86 5.95 -11.82
C HIS A 90 0.28 5.77 -12.84
N ALA A 91 1.33 6.59 -12.70
CA ALA A 91 2.37 6.74 -13.72
C ALA A 91 3.21 5.47 -13.96
N ASP A 92 3.38 4.63 -12.94
CA ASP A 92 4.26 3.46 -12.95
C ASP A 92 3.53 2.12 -12.80
N LEU A 93 2.31 2.13 -12.26
CA LEU A 93 1.58 0.94 -11.82
C LEU A 93 0.15 1.02 -12.33
N SER A 94 -0.42 -0.08 -12.80
CA SER A 94 -1.84 -0.12 -13.18
C SER A 94 -2.39 -1.52 -13.01
N VAL A 95 -3.67 -1.64 -12.64
CA VAL A 95 -4.36 -2.95 -12.59
C VAL A 95 -4.49 -3.62 -13.96
N LEU A 96 -4.32 -2.86 -15.05
CA LEU A 96 -4.22 -3.41 -16.40
C LEU A 96 -3.09 -4.44 -16.55
N SER A 97 -1.97 -4.25 -15.85
CA SER A 97 -0.87 -5.24 -15.82
C SER A 97 -1.31 -6.58 -15.22
N LEU A 98 -2.21 -6.55 -14.25
CA LEU A 98 -2.83 -7.74 -13.65
C LEU A 98 -3.75 -8.44 -14.66
N VAL A 99 -4.54 -7.66 -15.40
CA VAL A 99 -5.47 -8.15 -16.43
C VAL A 99 -4.75 -8.72 -17.66
N THR A 100 -3.59 -8.17 -18.04
CA THR A 100 -2.87 -8.64 -19.25
C THR A 100 -1.93 -9.83 -19.01
N SER A 101 -1.61 -10.17 -17.76
CA SER A 101 -0.63 -11.23 -17.45
C SER A 101 -1.26 -12.62 -17.27
N GLY A 102 -2.58 -12.75 -17.38
CA GLY A 102 -3.32 -14.01 -17.25
C GLY A 102 -3.58 -14.73 -18.59
N VAL A 103 -2.56 -14.88 -19.46
CA VAL A 103 -2.66 -15.66 -20.71
C VAL A 103 -1.78 -16.92 -20.68
#